data_AF-A0A9P4HYJ0-F1
#
_entry.id   AF-A0A9P4HYJ0-F1
#
_cell.length_a   1.000
_cell.length_b   1.000
_cell.length_c   1.000
_cell.angle_alpha   90.00
_cell.angle_beta   90.00
_cell.angle_gamma   90.00
#
_symmetry.space_group_name_H-M   'P 1'
#
loop_
_entity.id
_entity.type
_entity.pdbx_description
1 polymer ?
#
loop_
_entity_poly.entity_id
_entity_poly.type
_entity_poly.pdbx_seq_one_letter_code
_entity_poly.pdbx_strand_id
1 'polypeptide(L)'
;LTPAQSRRKAQNRAAQRAFRERKERHVRELEAKLAALESASHALQTDNERLKLLLQRAKTENEILRATTSGGVAGGGGEGEEDGDADGDMDVDVDADVDVDWDVDEAYTAGGVEGGVDTSLTASATWDLIQKHPLVAAGKVDVADVCERLRGKARCDGQGPVFEAGVVWRTIEESGRGAGDELI
;
A
#
# COMPACT_ATOMS: atom_id res chain seq x y z
N LEU A 1 18.28 45.66 -32.23
CA LEU A 1 18.59 44.69 -31.15
C LEU A 1 20.09 44.71 -30.91
N THR A 2 20.53 44.91 -29.67
CA THR A 2 21.96 44.84 -29.37
C THR A 2 22.47 43.39 -29.46
N PRO A 3 23.75 43.14 -29.75
CA PRO A 3 24.32 41.79 -29.80
C PRO A 3 24.07 40.99 -28.51
N ALA A 4 24.11 41.66 -27.35
CA ALA A 4 23.79 41.06 -26.05
C ALA A 4 22.32 40.60 -25.94
N GLN A 5 21.37 41.41 -26.43
CA GLN A 5 19.96 41.06 -26.46
C GLN A 5 19.67 39.87 -27.39
N SER A 6 20.38 39.75 -28.51
CA SER A 6 20.26 38.61 -29.42
C SER A 6 20.70 37.30 -28.75
N ARG A 7 21.87 37.30 -28.09
CA ARG A 7 22.37 36.14 -27.33
C ARG A 7 21.42 35.70 -26.22
N ARG A 8 20.89 36.65 -25.43
CA ARG A 8 19.93 36.35 -24.36
C ARG A 8 18.62 35.76 -24.88
N LYS A 9 18.07 36.28 -25.99
CA LYS A 9 16.87 35.70 -26.63
C LYS A 9 17.14 34.29 -27.14
N ALA A 10 18.30 34.03 -27.74
CA ALA A 10 18.66 32.69 -28.20
C ALA A 10 18.79 31.70 -27.04
N GLN A 11 19.46 32.10 -25.95
CA GLN A 11 19.59 31.28 -24.74
C GLN A 11 18.23 30.96 -24.11
N ASN A 12 17.34 31.94 -23.96
CA ASN A 12 15.99 31.70 -23.44
C ASN A 12 15.17 30.76 -24.32
N ARG A 13 15.29 30.89 -25.65
CA ARG A 13 14.65 29.93 -26.57
C ARG A 13 15.19 28.52 -26.38
N ALA A 14 16.51 28.36 -26.25
CA ALA A 14 17.14 27.07 -25.99
C ALA A 14 16.70 26.48 -24.64
N ALA A 15 16.70 27.30 -23.58
CA ALA A 15 16.25 26.90 -22.25
C ALA A 15 14.77 26.48 -22.24
N GLN A 16 13.89 27.22 -22.94
CA GLN A 16 12.48 26.89 -23.05
C GLN A 16 12.26 25.58 -23.82
N ARG A 17 13.02 25.35 -24.89
CA ARG A 17 13.00 24.08 -25.63
C ARG A 17 13.43 22.93 -24.74
N ALA A 18 14.56 23.06 -24.04
CA ALA A 18 15.04 22.03 -23.12
C ALA A 18 14.06 21.75 -21.98
N PHE A 19 13.40 22.79 -21.45
CA PHE A 19 12.37 22.62 -20.42
C PHE A 19 11.15 21.86 -20.95
N ARG A 20 10.64 22.25 -22.12
CA ARG A 20 9.51 21.55 -22.77
C ARG A 20 9.87 20.11 -23.07
N GLU A 21 11.05 19.87 -23.64
CA GLU A 21 11.51 18.54 -23.97
C GLU A 21 11.64 17.65 -22.73
N ARG A 22 12.20 18.17 -21.62
CA ARG A 22 12.24 17.43 -20.34
C ARG A 22 10.85 17.12 -19.82
N LYS A 23 9.93 18.08 -19.88
CA LYS A 23 8.54 17.89 -19.43
C LYS A 23 7.83 16.83 -20.29
N GLU A 24 7.94 16.92 -21.61
CA GLU A 24 7.39 15.92 -22.53
C GLU A 24 7.99 14.54 -22.32
N ARG A 25 9.31 14.45 -22.09
CA ARG A 25 9.98 13.19 -21.77
C ARG A 25 9.43 12.57 -20.49
N HIS A 26 9.26 13.36 -19.44
CA HIS A 26 8.74 12.86 -18.18
C HIS A 26 7.28 12.40 -18.30
N VAL A 27 6.44 13.14 -19.04
CA VAL A 27 5.06 12.70 -19.32
C VAL A 27 5.06 11.38 -20.08
N ARG A 28 5.87 11.25 -21.14
CA ARG A 28 5.99 9.97 -21.87
C ARG A 28 6.50 8.84 -20.99
N GLU A 29 7.43 9.12 -20.09
CA GLU A 29 7.95 8.12 -19.15
C GLU A 29 6.87 7.65 -18.17
N LEU A 30 6.05 8.57 -17.65
CA LEU A 30 4.93 8.23 -16.78
C LEU A 30 3.84 7.45 -17.52
N GLU A 31 3.49 7.86 -18.73
CA GLU A 31 2.54 7.13 -19.59
C GLU A 31 3.05 5.72 -19.90
N ALA A 32 4.34 5.56 -20.19
CA ALA A 32 4.96 4.25 -20.42
C ALA A 32 4.96 3.37 -19.16
N LYS A 33 5.24 3.94 -17.98
CA LYS A 33 5.18 3.22 -16.70
C LYS A 33 3.75 2.77 -16.40
N LEU A 34 2.77 3.63 -16.62
CA LEU A 34 1.36 3.33 -16.42
C LEU A 34 0.93 2.19 -17.34
N ALA A 35 1.24 2.28 -18.65
CA ALA A 35 0.93 1.21 -19.60
C ALA A 35 1.60 -0.12 -19.23
N ALA A 36 2.86 -0.08 -18.77
CA ALA A 36 3.56 -1.27 -18.29
C ALA A 36 2.87 -1.90 -17.07
N LEU A 37 2.54 -1.11 -16.05
CA LEU A 37 1.84 -1.58 -14.86
C LEU A 37 0.44 -2.13 -15.18
N GLU A 38 -0.33 -1.47 -16.05
CA GLU A 38 -1.63 -1.95 -16.48
C GLU A 38 -1.52 -3.31 -17.20
N SER A 39 -0.57 -3.44 -18.14
CA SER A 39 -0.33 -4.71 -18.83
C SER A 39 0.10 -5.85 -17.89
N ALA A 40 0.96 -5.55 -16.90
CA ALA A 40 1.38 -6.51 -15.90
C ALA A 40 0.21 -6.94 -15.01
N SER A 41 -0.61 -5.99 -14.57
CA SER A 41 -1.83 -6.25 -13.79
C SER A 41 -2.80 -7.15 -14.56
N HIS A 42 -3.05 -6.85 -15.84
CA HIS A 42 -3.89 -7.70 -16.67
C HIS A 42 -3.33 -9.11 -16.85
N ALA A 43 -2.01 -9.25 -17.08
CA ALA A 43 -1.37 -10.56 -17.17
C ALA A 43 -1.53 -11.37 -15.88
N LEU A 44 -1.21 -10.77 -14.73
CA LEU A 44 -1.36 -11.40 -13.42
C LEU A 44 -2.81 -11.79 -13.13
N GLN A 45 -3.78 -10.95 -13.50
CA GLN A 45 -5.19 -11.27 -13.34
C GLN A 45 -5.59 -12.47 -14.18
N THR A 46 -5.18 -12.54 -15.46
CA THR A 46 -5.47 -13.69 -16.31
C THR A 46 -4.80 -14.98 -15.81
N ASP A 47 -3.59 -14.89 -15.29
CA ASP A 47 -2.89 -16.04 -14.70
C ASP A 47 -3.55 -16.49 -13.40
N ASN A 48 -4.02 -15.55 -12.56
CA ASN A 48 -4.75 -15.87 -11.34
C ASN A 48 -6.06 -16.61 -11.65
N GLU A 49 -6.84 -16.12 -12.62
CA GLU A 49 -8.06 -16.78 -13.09
C GLU A 49 -7.76 -18.19 -13.63
N ARG A 50 -6.70 -18.33 -14.45
CA ARG A 50 -6.25 -19.63 -14.96
C ARG A 50 -5.87 -20.60 -13.84
N LEU A 51 -5.09 -20.14 -12.85
CA LEU A 51 -4.66 -20.94 -11.72
C LEU A 51 -5.84 -21.37 -10.85
N LYS A 52 -6.81 -20.49 -10.61
CA LYS A 52 -8.06 -20.81 -9.90
C LYS A 52 -8.82 -21.94 -10.60
N LEU A 53 -8.96 -21.86 -11.92
CA LEU A 53 -9.61 -22.93 -12.71
C LEU A 53 -8.84 -24.25 -12.65
N LEU A 54 -7.51 -24.22 -12.74
CA LEU A 54 -6.66 -25.42 -12.63
C LEU A 54 -6.75 -26.04 -11.23
N LEU A 55 -6.77 -25.21 -10.18
CA LEU A 55 -6.94 -25.65 -8.80
C LEU A 55 -8.29 -26.32 -8.61
N GLN A 56 -9.38 -25.71 -9.10
CA GLN A 56 -10.72 -26.31 -9.05
C GLN A 56 -10.76 -27.67 -9.76
N ARG A 57 -10.17 -27.77 -10.96
CA ARG A 57 -10.09 -29.03 -11.71
C ARG A 57 -9.32 -30.11 -10.95
N ALA A 58 -8.17 -29.77 -10.37
CA ALA A 58 -7.37 -30.71 -9.60
C ALA A 58 -8.11 -31.15 -8.33
N LYS A 59 -8.83 -30.25 -7.67
CA LYS A 59 -9.67 -30.58 -6.49
C LYS A 59 -10.75 -31.59 -6.84
N THR A 60 -11.52 -31.36 -7.91
CA THR A 60 -12.58 -32.29 -8.33
C THR A 60 -12.02 -33.64 -8.76
N GLU A 61 -10.88 -33.67 -9.44
CA GLU A 61 -10.20 -34.93 -9.78
C GLU A 61 -9.78 -35.71 -8.52
N ASN A 62 -9.20 -35.03 -7.53
CA ASN A 62 -8.84 -35.66 -6.26
C ASN A 62 -10.06 -36.15 -5.46
N GLU A 63 -11.15 -35.39 -5.46
CA GLU A 63 -12.39 -35.79 -4.79
C GLU A 63 -12.97 -37.07 -5.41
N ILE A 64 -13.06 -37.13 -6.73
CA ILE A 64 -13.52 -38.32 -7.45
C ILE A 64 -12.60 -39.51 -7.17
N LEU A 65 -11.29 -39.31 -7.21
CA LEU A 65 -10.33 -40.35 -6.88
C LEU A 65 -10.53 -40.83 -5.44
N ARG A 66 -10.61 -39.93 -4.46
CA ARG A 66 -10.85 -40.30 -3.05
C ARG A 66 -12.15 -41.11 -2.90
N ALA A 67 -13.25 -40.63 -3.46
CA ALA A 67 -14.55 -41.30 -3.41
C ALA A 67 -14.54 -42.67 -4.11
N THR A 68 -13.81 -42.82 -5.20
CA THR A 68 -13.67 -44.10 -5.91
C THR A 68 -12.69 -45.06 -5.21
N THR A 69 -11.64 -44.55 -4.55
CA THR A 69 -10.72 -45.38 -3.75
C THR A 69 -11.37 -45.87 -2.46
N SER A 70 -12.16 -45.01 -1.79
CA SER A 70 -12.87 -45.35 -0.55
C SER A 70 -14.04 -46.30 -0.81
N GLY A 71 -14.68 -46.21 -1.98
CA GLY A 71 -15.66 -47.20 -2.45
C GLY A 71 -15.07 -48.55 -2.89
N GLY A 72 -13.74 -48.63 -3.09
CA GLY A 72 -13.04 -49.83 -3.56
C GLY A 72 -12.46 -50.74 -2.47
N VAL A 73 -12.45 -50.29 -1.21
CA VAL A 73 -12.01 -51.09 -0.03
C VAL A 73 -13.24 -51.46 0.81
N ALA A 74 -14.27 -52.00 0.17
CA ALA A 74 -15.39 -52.67 0.82
C ALA A 74 -15.45 -54.13 0.33
N GLY A 75 -14.40 -54.89 0.64
CA GLY A 75 -14.25 -56.28 0.23
C GLY A 75 -13.18 -57.01 1.02
N GLY A 76 -13.41 -57.25 2.31
CA GLY A 76 -12.56 -58.11 3.15
C GLY A 76 -12.81 -57.90 4.64
N GLY A 77 -13.54 -58.82 5.27
CA GLY A 77 -14.12 -58.68 6.60
C GLY A 77 -13.15 -58.68 7.79
N GLY A 78 -13.67 -58.15 8.91
CA GLY A 78 -13.11 -58.23 10.25
C GLY A 78 -14.08 -57.57 11.22
N GLU A 79 -14.82 -58.39 11.97
CA GLU A 79 -15.72 -57.98 13.05
C GLU A 79 -14.94 -57.26 14.16
N GLY A 80 -15.41 -56.10 14.59
CA GLY A 80 -14.81 -55.35 15.71
C GLY A 80 -15.41 -53.95 15.87
N GLU A 81 -16.46 -53.87 16.69
CA GLU A 81 -16.90 -52.77 17.58
C GLU A 81 -16.83 -51.31 17.09
N GLU A 82 -18.01 -50.68 17.03
CA GLU A 82 -18.21 -49.24 16.91
C GLU A 82 -17.68 -48.52 18.16
N ASP A 83 -16.84 -47.51 17.96
CA ASP A 83 -17.01 -46.21 18.61
C ASP A 83 -16.31 -45.16 17.74
N GLY A 84 -17.10 -44.18 17.32
CA GLY A 84 -16.72 -43.20 16.31
C GLY A 84 -15.77 -42.15 16.86
N ASP A 85 -14.68 -41.92 16.13
CA ASP A 85 -14.03 -40.63 16.08
C ASP A 85 -14.07 -40.18 14.62
N ALA A 86 -14.97 -39.24 14.37
CA ALA A 86 -15.05 -38.50 13.14
C ALA A 86 -13.68 -37.85 12.89
N ASP A 87 -12.96 -38.33 11.87
CA ASP A 87 -11.84 -37.60 11.29
C ASP A 87 -12.40 -36.29 10.78
N GLY A 88 -12.28 -35.28 11.64
CA GLY A 88 -12.81 -33.95 11.46
C GLY A 88 -12.39 -33.41 10.12
N ASP A 89 -13.38 -33.29 9.26
CA ASP A 89 -13.44 -32.34 8.16
C ASP A 89 -13.05 -30.98 8.75
N MET A 90 -11.77 -30.62 8.64
CA MET A 90 -11.37 -29.23 8.77
C MET A 90 -11.85 -28.57 7.48
N ASP A 91 -13.11 -28.15 7.50
CA ASP A 91 -13.61 -27.04 6.70
C ASP A 91 -12.66 -25.86 6.96
N VAL A 92 -11.58 -25.79 6.18
CA VAL A 92 -10.80 -24.57 6.09
C VAL A 92 -11.63 -23.68 5.20
N ASP A 93 -12.46 -22.84 5.82
CA ASP A 93 -13.17 -21.75 5.17
C ASP A 93 -12.14 -20.85 4.46
N VAL A 94 -11.90 -21.11 3.16
CA VAL A 94 -11.12 -20.23 2.27
C VAL A 94 -12.07 -19.29 1.50
N ASP A 95 -13.14 -18.86 2.17
CA ASP A 95 -14.00 -17.74 1.76
C ASP A 95 -13.96 -16.62 2.83
N ALA A 96 -12.88 -16.55 3.61
CA ALA A 96 -12.49 -15.28 4.19
C ALA A 96 -11.84 -14.46 3.08
N ASP A 97 -12.44 -13.32 2.75
CA ASP A 97 -11.79 -12.24 2.00
C ASP A 97 -10.38 -12.02 2.59
N VAL A 98 -9.37 -12.63 1.96
CA VAL A 98 -7.99 -12.33 2.29
C VAL A 98 -7.77 -10.93 1.73
N ASP A 99 -7.87 -9.94 2.61
CA ASP A 99 -7.27 -8.64 2.42
C ASP A 99 -5.80 -8.89 2.07
N VAL A 100 -5.51 -8.97 0.78
CA VAL A 100 -4.15 -9.00 0.26
C VAL A 100 -3.61 -7.62 0.56
N ASP A 101 -2.93 -7.53 1.70
CA ASP A 101 -2.05 -6.44 2.06
C ASP A 101 -1.12 -6.22 0.86
N TRP A 102 -1.38 -5.14 0.14
CA TRP A 102 -0.53 -4.72 -0.96
C TRP A 102 0.74 -4.20 -0.30
N ASP A 103 1.73 -5.07 -0.14
CA ASP A 103 3.11 -4.70 0.17
C ASP A 103 3.55 -3.67 -0.88
N VAL A 104 3.41 -2.38 -0.54
CA VAL A 104 3.96 -1.29 -1.32
C VAL A 104 5.47 -1.42 -1.20
N ASP A 105 6.06 -1.90 -2.29
CA ASP A 105 7.50 -1.98 -2.56
C ASP A 105 8.33 -1.02 -1.71
N GLU A 106 9.07 -1.60 -0.77
CA GLU A 106 10.08 -1.01 0.09
C GLU A 106 11.32 -0.62 -0.75
N ALA A 107 11.13 0.25 -1.75
CA ALA A 107 12.16 0.62 -2.71
C ALA A 107 12.24 2.13 -3.00
N TYR A 108 11.58 2.98 -2.20
CA TYR A 108 11.78 4.44 -2.23
C TYR A 108 12.31 5.05 -0.93
N THR A 109 12.66 4.24 0.07
CA THR A 109 13.28 4.72 1.32
C THR A 109 14.80 4.92 1.16
N ALA A 110 15.23 5.52 0.05
CA ALA A 110 16.58 6.10 -0.08
C ALA A 110 16.59 7.47 0.62
N GLY A 111 16.50 7.43 1.96
CA GLY A 111 16.44 8.63 2.79
C GLY A 111 16.33 8.29 4.27
N GLY A 112 17.05 7.26 4.72
CA GLY A 112 17.24 7.01 6.14
C GLY A 112 17.93 8.20 6.79
N VAL A 113 17.15 9.08 7.42
CA VAL A 113 17.66 9.98 8.44
C VAL A 113 17.44 9.25 9.76
N GLU A 114 18.52 8.65 10.24
CA GLU A 114 18.63 8.08 11.56
C GLU A 114 18.21 9.11 12.62
N GLY A 115 17.54 8.61 13.66
CA GLY A 115 16.82 9.42 14.63
C GLY A 115 17.66 10.46 15.37
N GLY A 116 17.03 11.60 15.59
CA GLY A 116 17.33 12.55 16.64
C GLY A 116 16.02 13.16 17.13
N VAL A 117 15.90 13.38 18.44
CA VAL A 117 14.70 13.94 19.10
C VAL A 117 14.35 15.37 18.59
N ASP A 118 15.21 15.96 17.75
CA ASP A 118 15.07 17.29 17.16
C ASP A 118 14.93 17.28 15.62
N THR A 119 14.42 16.19 15.03
CA THR A 119 14.19 16.15 13.58
C THR A 119 13.04 17.09 13.19
N SER A 120 13.42 18.26 12.69
CA SER A 120 12.56 19.24 12.03
C SER A 120 12.08 18.70 10.68
N LEU A 121 10.80 18.41 10.56
CA LEU A 121 10.16 17.86 9.38
C LEU A 121 9.59 18.98 8.50
N THR A 122 9.82 18.87 7.19
CA THR A 122 9.14 19.72 6.21
C THR A 122 7.65 19.36 6.13
N ALA A 123 6.83 20.22 5.52
CA ALA A 123 5.41 19.96 5.32
C ALA A 123 5.11 18.60 4.67
N SER A 124 5.93 18.16 3.70
CA SER A 124 5.77 16.85 3.05
C SER A 124 6.10 15.71 4.01
N ALA A 125 7.24 15.77 4.69
CA ALA A 125 7.66 14.73 5.63
C ALA A 125 6.70 14.61 6.84
N THR A 126 6.08 15.72 7.23
CA THR A 126 5.05 15.74 8.27
C THR A 126 3.78 15.03 7.82
N TRP A 127 3.36 15.25 6.57
CA TRP A 127 2.20 14.56 6.00
C TRP A 127 2.45 13.05 5.85
N ASP A 128 3.64 12.67 5.39
CA ASP A 128 4.03 11.25 5.26
C ASP A 128 4.05 10.55 6.63
N LEU A 129 4.46 11.26 7.69
CA LEU A 129 4.43 10.75 9.06
C LEU A 129 3.00 10.53 9.57
N ILE A 130 2.09 11.47 9.27
CA ILE A 130 0.67 11.35 9.62
C ILE A 130 0.05 10.14 8.90
N GLN A 131 0.35 9.96 7.60
CA GLN A 131 -0.19 8.84 6.82
C GLN A 131 0.31 7.47 7.28
N LYS A 132 1.57 7.35 7.73
CA LYS A 132 2.14 6.11 8.26
C LYS A 132 1.62 5.73 9.65
N HIS A 133 0.90 6.63 10.32
CA HIS A 133 0.51 6.40 11.70
C HIS A 133 -0.64 5.37 11.80
N PRO A 134 -0.50 4.30 12.60
CA PRO A 134 -1.50 3.24 12.69
C PRO A 134 -2.86 3.75 13.20
N LEU A 135 -2.89 4.81 14.01
CA LEU A 135 -4.17 5.42 14.46
C LEU A 135 -4.91 6.18 13.36
N VAL A 136 -4.18 6.71 12.36
CA VAL A 136 -4.79 7.38 11.20
C VAL A 136 -5.31 6.32 10.23
N ALA A 137 -4.55 5.25 10.00
CA ALA A 137 -5.00 4.09 9.21
C ALA A 137 -6.23 3.41 9.83
N ALA A 138 -6.31 3.35 11.16
CA ALA A 138 -7.46 2.82 11.88
C ALA A 138 -8.69 3.75 11.90
N GLY A 139 -8.61 4.95 11.29
CA GLY A 139 -9.71 5.92 11.22
C GLY A 139 -10.09 6.54 12.58
N LYS A 140 -9.25 6.40 13.60
CA LYS A 140 -9.51 6.87 14.98
C LYS A 140 -8.95 8.27 15.24
N VAL A 141 -8.44 8.94 14.21
CA VAL A 141 -7.81 10.27 14.31
C VAL A 141 -8.52 11.20 13.33
N ASP A 142 -9.01 12.33 13.85
CA ASP A 142 -9.47 13.41 13.00
C ASP A 142 -8.26 14.17 12.42
N VAL A 143 -8.01 13.93 11.13
CA VAL A 143 -6.92 14.57 10.38
C VAL A 143 -7.13 16.10 10.32
N ALA A 144 -8.36 16.59 10.36
CA ALA A 144 -8.64 18.03 10.34
C ALA A 144 -8.20 18.69 11.66
N ASP A 145 -8.54 18.09 12.81
CA ASP A 145 -8.10 18.53 14.13
C ASP A 145 -6.57 18.47 14.29
N VAL A 146 -5.93 17.39 13.81
CA VAL A 146 -4.46 17.29 13.77
C VAL A 146 -3.85 18.44 12.94
N CYS A 147 -4.41 18.73 11.76
CA CYS A 147 -3.92 19.81 10.91
C CYS A 147 -4.12 21.20 11.53
N GLU A 148 -5.21 21.42 12.27
CA GLU A 148 -5.47 22.69 12.97
C GLU A 148 -4.50 22.89 14.15
N ARG A 149 -4.27 21.83 14.96
CA ARG A 149 -3.33 21.86 16.09
C ARG A 149 -1.88 22.00 15.64
N LEU A 150 -1.52 21.41 14.50
CA LEU A 150 -0.19 21.55 13.90
C LEU A 150 0.02 22.96 13.34
N ARG A 151 -0.99 23.58 12.74
CA ARG A 151 -0.90 24.95 12.20
C ARG A 151 -0.44 25.97 13.24
N GLY A 152 -0.83 25.80 14.51
CA GLY A 152 -0.41 26.68 15.62
C GLY A 152 1.00 26.43 16.15
N LYS A 153 1.62 25.29 15.81
CA LYS A 153 2.96 24.88 16.29
C LYS A 153 4.03 24.89 15.19
N ALA A 154 3.68 25.35 13.99
CA ALA A 154 4.58 25.46 12.85
C ALA A 154 5.66 26.54 13.07
N ARG A 155 6.94 26.20 12.83
CA ARG A 155 8.04 27.17 12.76
C ARG A 155 8.45 27.39 11.30
N CYS A 156 8.71 28.62 10.89
CA CYS A 156 9.08 28.93 9.50
C CYS A 156 10.60 29.03 9.35
N ASP A 157 11.22 28.11 8.60
CA ASP A 157 12.67 28.12 8.30
C ASP A 157 12.99 28.73 6.92
N GLY A 158 12.22 29.74 6.49
CA GLY A 158 12.44 30.43 5.21
C GLY A 158 12.13 29.62 3.94
N GLN A 159 12.02 28.30 4.02
CA GLN A 159 11.68 27.40 2.90
C GLN A 159 10.32 26.68 3.06
N GLY A 160 9.60 26.98 4.14
CA GLY A 160 8.25 26.45 4.42
C GLY A 160 7.98 26.30 5.91
N PRO A 161 6.76 25.88 6.29
CA PRO A 161 6.45 25.49 7.66
C PRO A 161 7.18 24.17 7.98
N VAL A 162 7.87 24.17 9.10
CA VAL A 162 8.66 23.08 9.63
C VAL A 162 8.06 22.70 10.98
N PHE A 163 7.94 21.39 11.21
CA PHE A 163 7.32 20.82 12.39
C PHE A 163 8.31 19.92 13.10
N GLU A 164 8.42 20.02 14.42
CA GLU A 164 9.22 19.06 15.18
C GLU A 164 8.51 17.70 15.17
N ALA A 165 9.22 16.63 14.79
CA ALA A 165 8.66 15.29 14.73
C ALA A 165 7.94 14.90 16.04
N GLY A 166 8.55 15.17 17.20
CA GLY A 166 7.96 14.86 18.51
C GLY A 166 6.66 15.63 18.81
N VAL A 167 6.50 16.83 18.24
CA VAL A 167 5.25 17.60 18.36
C VAL A 167 4.16 16.96 17.50
N VAL A 168 4.51 16.52 16.30
CA VAL A 168 3.58 15.85 15.36
C VAL A 168 3.05 14.55 15.94
N TRP A 169 3.95 13.68 16.43
CA TRP A 169 3.57 12.44 17.11
C TRP A 169 2.61 12.68 18.28
N ARG A 170 2.94 13.63 19.15
CA ARG A 170 2.11 13.94 20.32
C ARG A 170 0.73 14.47 19.91
N THR A 171 0.65 15.35 18.91
CA THR A 171 -0.65 15.87 18.44
C THR A 171 -1.53 14.77 17.84
N ILE A 172 -0.95 13.80 17.13
CA ILE A 172 -1.69 12.67 16.55
C ILE A 172 -2.25 11.78 17.67
N GLU A 173 -1.46 11.46 18.68
CA GLU A 173 -1.91 10.66 19.82
C GLU A 173 -2.96 11.39 20.68
N GLU A 174 -2.79 12.70 20.89
CA GLU A 174 -3.77 13.54 21.61
C GLU A 174 -5.10 13.62 20.88
N SER A 175 -5.09 13.77 19.55
CA SER A 175 -6.31 13.75 18.72
C SER A 175 -6.92 12.35 18.62
N GLY A 176 -6.10 11.29 18.65
CA GLY A 176 -6.58 9.90 18.68
C GLY A 176 -7.21 9.48 20.01
N ARG A 177 -6.83 10.12 21.12
CA ARG A 177 -7.49 9.96 22.43
C ARG A 177 -8.75 10.82 22.58
N GLY A 178 -8.81 11.95 21.88
CA GLY A 178 -9.95 12.88 21.92
C GLY A 178 -11.20 12.40 21.17
N ALA A 179 -11.07 11.49 20.21
CA ALA A 179 -12.22 10.96 19.45
C ALA A 179 -13.04 9.89 20.20
N GLY A 180 -12.62 9.50 21.41
CA GLY A 180 -13.24 8.42 22.19
C GLY A 180 -13.96 8.86 23.47
N ASP A 181 -14.02 10.15 23.79
CA ASP A 181 -14.54 10.60 25.10
C ASP A 181 -15.28 11.95 25.02
N GLU A 182 -16.43 11.95 24.33
CA GLU A 182 -17.59 12.74 24.77
C GLU A 182 -18.70 11.76 25.12
N LEU A 183 -18.87 11.54 26.41
CA LEU A 183 -19.70 10.53 27.06
C LEU A 183 -20.99 11.18 27.60
N ILE A 184 -22.17 10.99 26.97
CA ILE A 184 -23.53 11.01 27.59
C ILE A 184 -24.50 10.17 26.74
#